data_AF-A0A7S4D5N0-F1
#
_entry.id   AF-A0A7S4D5N0-F1
#
_cell.length_a   1.000
_cell.length_b   1.000
_cell.length_c   1.000
_cell.angle_alpha   90.00
_cell.angle_beta   90.00
_cell.angle_gamma   90.00
#
_symmetry.space_group_name_H-M   'P 1'
#
loop_
_entity.id
_entity.type
_entity.pdbx_description
1 polymer ?
#
loop_
_entity_poly.entity_id
_entity_poly.type
_entity_poly.pdbx_seq_one_letter_code
_entity_poly.pdbx_strand_id
1 'polypeptide(L)'
;GGLALSAGDLWTFAQPLAFGLGFWRMEAHSRRFPPAAAKALTAAQLLAVAAVSSANCFLLGPALGGPPAPAPAQLAGWLADPLVLGALLWTGLVSTGLTVYLETVALRAVSAAEATLLMATEPLWGAGFAAAVAGENLLAGPGGALGALLILGGCLRSSAAAGEAEG
;
A
#
# COMPACT_ATOMS: atom_id res chain seq x y z
N GLY A 1 -21.96 -4.01 23.69
CA GLY A 1 -21.01 -5.11 23.45
C GLY A 1 -20.64 -5.10 21.99
N GLY A 2 -19.47 -4.58 21.65
CA GLY A 2 -19.03 -4.31 20.26
C GLY A 2 -17.98 -5.30 19.76
N LEU A 3 -18.19 -6.60 20.01
CA LEU A 3 -17.27 -7.69 19.63
C LEU A 3 -17.91 -8.63 18.59
N ALA A 4 -18.91 -8.16 17.84
CA ALA A 4 -19.47 -8.96 16.75
C ALA A 4 -18.49 -8.94 15.58
N LEU A 5 -17.81 -10.07 15.34
CA LEU A 5 -16.99 -10.27 14.15
C LEU A 5 -17.86 -10.05 12.91
N SER A 6 -17.43 -9.13 12.06
CA SER A 6 -18.07 -8.80 10.79
C SER A 6 -17.33 -9.47 9.63
N ALA A 7 -17.99 -9.56 8.48
CA ALA A 7 -17.31 -9.96 7.24
C ALA A 7 -16.15 -9.00 6.89
N GLY A 8 -16.26 -7.72 7.30
CA GLY A 8 -15.18 -6.74 7.13
C GLY A 8 -13.91 -7.12 7.87
N ASP A 9 -14.04 -7.65 9.10
CA ASP A 9 -12.88 -8.07 9.90
C ASP A 9 -12.12 -9.22 9.22
N LEU A 10 -12.85 -10.18 8.63
CA LEU A 10 -12.23 -11.26 7.85
C LEU A 10 -11.47 -10.73 6.63
N TRP A 11 -12.04 -9.76 5.91
CA TRP A 11 -11.36 -9.11 4.79
C TRP A 11 -10.12 -8.34 5.24
N THR A 12 -10.19 -7.65 6.37
CA THR A 12 -9.05 -6.95 6.98
C THR A 12 -7.93 -7.92 7.38
N PHE A 13 -8.24 -9.13 7.86
CA PHE A 13 -7.24 -10.17 8.12
C PHE A 13 -6.71 -10.84 6.85
N ALA A 14 -7.54 -11.03 5.82
CA ALA A 14 -7.13 -11.63 4.57
C ALA A 14 -6.19 -10.72 3.77
N GLN A 15 -6.40 -9.40 3.85
CA GLN A 15 -5.61 -8.40 3.12
C GLN A 15 -4.09 -8.50 3.36
N PRO A 16 -3.56 -8.51 4.60
CA PRO A 16 -2.12 -8.58 4.82
C PRO A 16 -1.52 -9.91 4.35
N LEU A 17 -2.27 -11.03 4.42
CA LEU A 17 -1.83 -12.32 3.88
C LEU A 17 -1.70 -12.28 2.36
N ALA A 18 -2.71 -11.73 1.67
CA ALA A 18 -2.69 -11.58 0.22
C ALA A 18 -1.55 -10.63 -0.22
N PHE A 19 -1.36 -9.53 0.51
CA PHE A 19 -0.29 -8.57 0.25
C PHE A 19 1.09 -9.19 0.42
N GLY A 20 1.35 -9.86 1.55
CA GLY A 20 2.62 -10.54 1.81
C GLY A 20 2.92 -11.64 0.79
N LEU A 21 1.91 -12.43 0.39
CA LEU A 21 2.05 -13.42 -0.69
C LEU A 21 2.39 -12.75 -2.03
N GLY A 22 1.78 -11.60 -2.31
CA GLY A 22 2.09 -10.76 -3.47
C GLY A 22 3.55 -10.37 -3.52
N PHE A 23 4.11 -9.86 -2.42
CA PHE A 23 5.52 -9.49 -2.29
C PHE A 23 6.45 -10.67 -2.48
N TRP A 24 6.16 -11.80 -1.85
CA TRP A 24 6.96 -13.02 -1.99
C TRP A 24 7.00 -13.51 -3.45
N ARG A 25 5.86 -13.50 -4.14
CA ARG A 25 5.80 -13.82 -5.57
C ARG A 25 6.55 -12.78 -6.40
N MET A 26 6.41 -11.50 -6.08
CA MET A 26 7.05 -10.42 -6.80
C MET A 26 8.57 -10.46 -6.68
N GLU A 27 9.10 -10.75 -5.50
CA GLU A 27 10.54 -10.99 -5.27
C GLU A 27 11.04 -12.11 -6.20
N ALA A 28 10.36 -13.25 -6.22
CA ALA A 28 10.74 -14.39 -7.05
C ALA A 28 10.73 -14.03 -8.56
N HIS A 29 9.73 -13.29 -9.03
CA HIS A 29 9.64 -12.87 -10.44
C HIS A 29 10.66 -11.78 -10.77
N SER A 30 10.84 -10.80 -9.89
CA SER A 30 11.79 -9.71 -10.07
C SER A 30 13.23 -10.21 -10.11
N ARG A 31 13.58 -11.27 -9.37
CA ARG A 31 14.90 -11.90 -9.45
C ARG A 31 15.06 -12.82 -10.67
N ARG A 32 13.99 -13.50 -11.08
CA ARG A 32 14.00 -14.43 -12.23
C ARG A 32 14.12 -13.71 -13.58
N PHE A 33 13.49 -12.55 -13.73
CA PHE A 33 13.49 -11.81 -14.99
C PHE A 33 14.61 -10.76 -15.07
N PRO A 34 15.08 -10.41 -16.29
CA PRO A 34 16.07 -9.35 -16.48
C PRO A 34 15.57 -8.00 -15.92
N PRO A 35 16.48 -7.11 -15.47
CA PRO A 35 16.10 -5.77 -14.99
C PRO A 35 15.23 -4.97 -15.97
N ALA A 36 15.45 -5.17 -17.28
CA ALA A 36 14.66 -4.54 -18.33
C ALA A 36 13.15 -4.89 -18.28
N ALA A 37 12.79 -6.03 -17.67
CA ALA A 37 11.40 -6.48 -17.52
C ALA A 37 10.65 -5.77 -16.38
N ALA A 38 11.33 -5.01 -15.51
CA ALA A 38 10.70 -4.34 -14.36
C ALA A 38 9.52 -3.46 -14.79
N LYS A 39 9.66 -2.70 -15.88
CA LYS A 39 8.57 -1.87 -16.42
C LYS A 39 7.35 -2.69 -16.84
N ALA A 40 7.57 -3.86 -17.44
CA ALA A 40 6.48 -4.74 -17.87
C ALA A 40 5.77 -5.38 -16.67
N LEU A 41 6.53 -5.77 -15.63
CA LEU A 41 5.96 -6.27 -14.37
C LEU A 41 5.13 -5.19 -13.66
N THR A 42 5.65 -3.97 -13.54
CA THR A 42 4.92 -2.81 -13.02
C THR A 42 3.64 -2.54 -13.81
N ALA A 43 3.73 -2.53 -15.15
CA ALA A 43 2.55 -2.30 -16.00
C ALA A 43 1.49 -3.39 -15.79
N ALA A 44 1.89 -4.66 -15.64
CA ALA A 44 0.97 -5.75 -15.34
C ALA A 44 0.30 -5.59 -13.97
N GLN A 45 1.04 -5.17 -12.94
CA GLN A 45 0.48 -4.86 -11.61
C GLN A 45 -0.53 -3.72 -11.68
N LEU A 46 -0.18 -2.61 -12.34
CA LEU A 46 -1.07 -1.46 -12.49
C LEU A 46 -2.33 -1.81 -13.29
N LEU A 47 -2.22 -2.65 -14.32
CA LEU A 47 -3.36 -3.13 -15.08
C LEU A 47 -4.29 -4.00 -14.22
N ALA A 48 -3.73 -4.90 -13.40
CA ALA A 48 -4.51 -5.71 -12.48
C ALA A 48 -5.26 -4.85 -11.45
N VAL A 49 -4.58 -3.85 -10.87
CA VAL A 49 -5.20 -2.89 -9.94
C VAL A 49 -6.31 -2.12 -10.66
N ALA A 50 -6.05 -1.56 -11.84
CA ALA A 50 -7.04 -0.82 -12.61
C ALA A 50 -8.28 -1.67 -12.94
N ALA A 51 -8.09 -2.94 -13.33
CA ALA A 51 -9.19 -3.85 -13.63
C ALA A 51 -10.04 -4.16 -12.39
N VAL A 52 -9.40 -4.50 -11.26
CA VAL A 52 -10.10 -4.82 -10.00
C VAL A 52 -10.80 -3.57 -9.44
N SER A 53 -10.14 -2.41 -9.44
CA SER A 53 -10.73 -1.15 -9.00
C SER A 53 -11.91 -0.74 -9.88
N SER A 54 -11.84 -0.94 -11.19
CA SER A 54 -12.95 -0.66 -12.11
C SER A 54 -14.11 -1.62 -11.87
N ALA A 55 -13.85 -2.92 -11.73
CA ALA A 55 -14.89 -3.90 -11.40
C ALA A 55 -15.56 -3.57 -10.05
N ASN A 56 -14.78 -3.14 -9.07
CA ASN A 56 -15.32 -2.69 -7.79
C ASN A 56 -16.20 -1.44 -7.94
N CYS A 57 -15.73 -0.43 -8.66
CA CYS A 57 -16.45 0.84 -8.82
C CYS A 57 -17.76 0.70 -9.62
N PHE A 58 -17.75 -0.08 -10.71
CA PHE A 58 -18.88 -0.16 -11.63
C PHE A 58 -19.81 -1.36 -11.38
N LEU A 59 -19.32 -2.44 -10.74
CA LEU A 59 -20.07 -3.68 -10.61
C LEU A 59 -20.27 -4.09 -9.14
N LEU A 60 -19.19 -4.38 -8.43
CA LEU A 60 -19.28 -5.01 -7.10
C LEU A 60 -19.80 -4.03 -6.04
N GLY A 61 -19.29 -2.79 -6.01
CA GLY A 61 -19.71 -1.77 -5.07
C GLY A 61 -21.23 -1.54 -5.12
N PRO A 62 -21.79 -1.19 -6.29
CA PRO A 62 -23.24 -1.04 -6.44
C PRO A 62 -24.03 -2.32 -6.07
N ALA A 63 -23.55 -3.50 -6.50
CA ALA A 63 -24.22 -4.77 -6.22
C ALA A 63 -24.22 -5.15 -4.73
N LEU A 64 -23.23 -4.69 -3.96
CA LEU A 64 -23.07 -4.94 -2.53
C LEU A 64 -23.67 -3.83 -1.66
N GLY A 65 -24.48 -2.93 -2.24
CA GLY A 65 -25.15 -1.84 -1.52
C GLY A 65 -24.29 -0.60 -1.28
N GLY A 66 -23.15 -0.48 -1.97
CA GLY A 66 -22.35 0.73 -2.04
C GLY A 66 -22.95 1.81 -2.94
N PRO A 67 -22.23 2.93 -3.15
CA PRO A 67 -22.69 4.00 -4.04
C PRO A 67 -22.98 3.48 -5.45
N PRO A 68 -23.95 4.06 -6.17
CA PRO A 68 -24.22 3.69 -7.55
C PRO A 68 -22.99 3.97 -8.44
N ALA A 69 -22.86 3.19 -9.52
CA ALA A 69 -21.80 3.40 -10.49
C ALA A 69 -21.86 4.83 -11.05
N PRO A 70 -20.70 5.51 -11.22
CA PRO A 70 -20.69 6.89 -11.66
C PRO A 70 -21.22 7.00 -13.10
N ALA A 71 -22.12 7.97 -13.31
CA ALA A 71 -22.65 8.26 -14.64
C ALA A 71 -21.58 8.92 -15.53
N PRO A 72 -21.65 8.78 -16.87
CA PRO A 72 -20.69 9.40 -17.78
C PRO A 72 -20.53 10.92 -17.59
N ALA A 73 -21.61 11.63 -17.24
CA ALA A 73 -21.56 13.06 -16.96
C ALA A 73 -20.75 13.39 -15.69
N GLN A 74 -20.78 12.53 -14.67
CA GLN A 74 -19.97 12.71 -13.45
C GLN A 74 -18.50 12.48 -13.73
N LEU A 75 -18.16 11.44 -14.50
CA LEU A 75 -16.80 11.18 -14.95
C LEU A 75 -16.24 12.35 -15.75
N ALA A 76 -17.04 12.88 -16.69
CA ALA A 76 -16.67 14.07 -17.46
C ALA A 76 -16.44 15.30 -16.56
N GLY A 77 -17.29 15.48 -15.53
CA GLY A 77 -17.13 16.54 -14.54
C GLY A 77 -15.81 16.43 -13.76
N TRP A 78 -15.44 15.23 -13.31
CA TRP A 78 -14.17 15.00 -12.60
C TRP A 78 -12.95 15.24 -13.47
N LEU A 79 -13.01 14.89 -14.76
CA LEU A 79 -11.92 15.12 -15.71
C LEU A 79 -11.81 16.60 -16.15
N ALA A 80 -12.90 17.36 -16.06
CA ALA A 80 -12.93 18.78 -16.39
C ALA A 80 -12.46 19.68 -15.23
N ASP A 81 -12.55 19.21 -13.99
CA ASP A 81 -12.05 19.94 -12.82
C ASP A 81 -10.51 19.80 -12.72
N PRO A 82 -9.75 20.91 -12.85
CA PRO A 82 -8.29 20.86 -12.81
C PRO A 82 -7.73 20.35 -11.48
N LEU A 83 -8.42 20.59 -10.36
CA LEU A 83 -7.97 20.14 -9.05
C LEU A 83 -8.13 18.62 -8.92
N VAL A 84 -9.27 18.10 -9.35
CA VAL A 84 -9.54 16.65 -9.34
C VAL A 84 -8.61 15.94 -10.33
N LEU A 85 -8.44 16.48 -11.54
CA LEU A 85 -7.50 15.93 -12.51
C LEU A 85 -6.07 15.95 -11.99
N GLY A 86 -5.65 17.05 -11.35
CA GLY A 86 -4.34 17.15 -10.70
C GLY A 86 -4.14 16.09 -9.62
N ALA A 87 -5.14 15.88 -8.76
CA ALA A 87 -5.11 14.85 -7.73
C ALA A 87 -5.06 13.43 -8.32
N LEU A 88 -5.81 13.16 -9.40
CA LEU A 88 -5.78 11.87 -10.11
C LEU A 88 -4.41 11.60 -10.75
N LEU A 89 -3.80 12.60 -11.38
CA LEU A 89 -2.48 12.47 -11.98
C LEU A 89 -1.40 12.27 -10.92
N TRP A 90 -1.45 13.03 -9.83
CA TRP A 90 -0.52 12.86 -8.71
C TRP A 90 -0.62 11.47 -8.10
N THR A 91 -1.83 11.04 -7.74
CA THR A 91 -2.04 9.75 -7.08
C THR A 91 -1.83 8.56 -8.02
N GLY A 92 -2.21 8.69 -9.28
CA GLY A 92 -2.02 7.63 -10.28
C GLY A 92 -0.56 7.48 -10.72
N LEU A 93 0.10 8.57 -11.12
CA LEU A 93 1.44 8.52 -11.70
C LEU A 93 2.55 8.54 -10.65
N VAL A 94 2.44 9.43 -9.66
CA VAL A 94 3.51 9.64 -8.68
C VAL A 94 3.35 8.68 -7.51
N SER A 95 2.23 8.72 -6.79
CA SER A 95 2.11 7.90 -5.57
C SER A 95 1.93 6.42 -5.87
N THR A 96 1.32 6.04 -6.99
CA THR A 96 1.08 4.63 -7.34
C THR A 96 2.07 4.12 -8.38
N GLY A 97 2.07 4.71 -9.60
CA GLY A 97 2.87 4.21 -10.71
C GLY A 97 4.37 4.20 -10.43
N LEU A 98 4.91 5.34 -9.99
CA LEU A 98 6.32 5.47 -9.64
C LEU A 98 6.69 4.61 -8.41
N THR A 99 5.85 4.58 -7.37
CA THR A 99 6.12 3.77 -6.17
C THR A 99 6.16 2.28 -6.51
N VAL A 100 5.19 1.75 -7.26
CA VAL A 100 5.18 0.32 -7.66
C VAL A 100 6.38 0.00 -8.54
N TYR A 101 6.81 0.93 -9.40
CA TYR A 101 8.03 0.76 -10.18
C TYR A 101 9.27 0.68 -9.28
N LEU A 102 9.43 1.63 -8.36
CA LEU A 102 10.55 1.66 -7.42
C LEU A 102 10.58 0.42 -6.52
N GLU A 103 9.41 -0.05 -6.07
CA GLU A 103 9.24 -1.28 -5.31
C GLU A 103 9.68 -2.51 -6.13
N THR A 104 9.25 -2.60 -7.39
CA THR A 104 9.67 -3.68 -8.31
C THR A 104 11.18 -3.71 -8.49
N VAL A 105 11.82 -2.54 -8.57
CA VAL A 105 13.28 -2.41 -8.65
C VAL A 105 13.93 -2.78 -7.33
N ALA A 106 13.41 -2.31 -6.20
CA ALA A 106 13.95 -2.56 -4.86
C ALA A 106 13.93 -4.04 -4.49
N LEU A 107 12.84 -4.76 -4.78
CA LEU A 107 12.69 -6.21 -4.49
C LEU A 107 13.69 -7.11 -5.24
N ARG A 108 14.49 -6.55 -6.15
CA ARG A 108 15.64 -7.25 -6.74
C ARG A 108 16.84 -7.30 -5.79
N ALA A 109 16.98 -6.30 -4.92
CA ALA A 109 18.13 -6.09 -4.04
C ALA A 109 17.82 -6.40 -2.57
N VAL A 110 16.58 -6.16 -2.13
CA VAL A 110 16.10 -6.53 -0.79
C VAL A 110 15.19 -7.75 -0.85
N SER A 111 15.19 -8.55 0.21
CA SER A 111 14.26 -9.66 0.39
C SER A 111 12.84 -9.14 0.69
N ALA A 112 11.81 -9.95 0.45
CA ALA A 112 10.44 -9.59 0.82
C ALA A 112 10.29 -9.35 2.34
N ALA A 113 11.09 -10.03 3.17
CA ALA A 113 11.11 -9.84 4.61
C ALA A 113 11.64 -8.45 4.99
N GLU A 114 12.78 -8.04 4.44
CA GLU A 114 13.35 -6.70 4.66
C GLU A 114 12.44 -5.60 4.12
N ALA A 115 11.85 -5.81 2.93
CA ALA A 115 10.87 -4.89 2.38
C ALA A 115 9.66 -4.74 3.32
N THR A 116 9.14 -5.84 3.86
CA THR A 116 8.01 -5.81 4.82
C THR A 116 8.38 -5.07 6.11
N LEU A 117 9.62 -5.23 6.61
CA LEU A 117 10.10 -4.47 7.78
C LEU A 117 10.17 -2.96 7.50
N LEU A 118 10.61 -2.57 6.30
CA LEU A 118 10.60 -1.16 5.88
C LEU A 118 9.16 -0.63 5.81
N MET A 119 8.23 -1.38 5.19
CA MET A 119 6.82 -1.00 5.12
C MET A 119 6.17 -0.87 6.51
N ALA A 120 6.57 -1.71 7.47
CA ALA A 120 6.07 -1.61 8.85
C ALA A 120 6.43 -0.28 9.53
N THR A 121 7.46 0.43 9.05
CA THR A 121 7.84 1.77 9.55
C THR A 121 7.07 2.92 8.90
N GLU A 122 6.32 2.69 7.82
CA GLU A 122 5.55 3.74 7.12
C GLU A 122 4.62 4.56 8.03
N PRO A 123 3.89 3.96 9.00
CA PRO A 123 3.04 4.74 9.90
C PRO A 123 3.80 5.78 10.73
N LEU A 124 5.08 5.53 11.04
CA LEU A 124 5.94 6.47 11.75
C LEU A 124 6.29 7.68 10.89
N TRP A 125 6.65 7.43 9.63
CA TRP A 125 6.94 8.48 8.66
C TRP A 125 5.69 9.30 8.33
N GLY A 126 4.54 8.64 8.18
CA GLY A 126 3.24 9.29 7.99
C GLY A 126 2.89 10.20 9.17
N ALA A 127 3.03 9.70 10.40
CA ALA A 127 2.79 10.50 11.60
C ALA A 127 3.76 11.68 11.73
N GLY A 128 5.05 11.47 11.43
CA GLY A 128 6.05 12.55 11.42
C GLY A 128 5.79 13.61 10.35
N PHE A 129 5.38 13.20 9.14
CA PHE A 129 5.00 14.10 8.06
C PHE A 129 3.76 14.92 8.43
N ALA A 130 2.73 14.28 8.99
CA ALA A 130 1.52 14.96 9.45
C ALA A 130 1.83 15.98 10.56
N ALA A 131 2.72 15.63 11.50
CA ALA A 131 3.21 16.57 12.50
C ALA A 131 3.92 17.78 11.88
N ALA A 132 4.78 17.55 10.87
CA ALA A 132 5.55 18.61 10.24
C ALA A 132 4.72 19.52 9.32
N VAL A 133 3.77 18.97 8.56
CA VAL A 133 3.02 19.70 7.52
C VAL A 133 1.66 20.20 8.01
N ALA A 134 0.98 19.41 8.83
CA ALA A 134 -0.36 19.71 9.33
C ALA A 134 -0.39 20.10 10.82
N GLY A 135 0.73 19.99 11.54
CA GLY A 135 0.79 20.25 12.98
C GLY A 135 0.11 19.18 13.83
N GLU A 136 -0.14 18.00 13.27
CA GLU A 136 -0.84 16.91 13.94
C GLU A 136 0.08 16.13 14.90
N ASN A 137 -0.30 16.07 16.18
CA ASN A 137 0.49 15.39 17.21
C ASN A 137 0.03 13.94 17.45
N LEU A 138 -0.02 13.12 16.38
CA LEU A 138 -0.49 11.73 16.43
C LEU A 138 0.34 10.84 17.39
N LEU A 139 1.61 11.18 17.60
CA LEU A 139 2.53 10.45 18.48
C LEU A 139 2.51 10.94 19.94
N ALA A 140 1.89 12.08 20.24
CA ALA A 140 1.90 12.65 21.59
C ALA A 140 0.96 11.94 22.57
N GLY A 141 -0.05 11.22 22.06
CA GLY A 141 -0.97 10.43 22.87
C GLY A 141 -0.35 9.11 23.34
N PRO A 142 -0.79 8.55 24.49
CA PRO A 142 -0.27 7.28 25.02
C PRO A 142 -0.36 6.11 24.03
N GLY A 143 -1.45 6.04 23.25
CA GLY A 143 -1.63 5.01 22.22
C GLY A 143 -0.68 5.17 21.04
N GLY A 144 -0.45 6.41 20.59
CA GLY A 144 0.48 6.71 19.49
C GLY A 144 1.93 6.42 19.86
N ALA A 145 2.36 6.84 21.06
CA ALA A 145 3.68 6.55 21.58
C ALA A 145 3.93 5.04 21.77
N LEU A 146 2.97 4.31 22.34
CA LEU A 146 3.07 2.86 22.50
C LEU A 146 3.16 2.15 21.14
N GLY A 147 2.29 2.51 20.19
CA GLY A 147 2.33 1.96 18.83
C GLY A 147 3.69 2.19 18.16
N ALA A 148 4.25 3.40 18.30
CA ALA A 148 5.54 3.72 17.74
C ALA A 148 6.69 2.91 18.37
N LEU A 149 6.68 2.76 19.69
CA LEU A 149 7.66 1.93 20.41
C LEU A 149 7.58 0.46 19.98
N LEU A 150 6.38 -0.08 19.78
CA LEU A 150 6.19 -1.47 19.33
C LEU A 150 6.72 -1.68 17.92
N ILE A 151 6.46 -0.77 16.98
CA ILE A 151 6.99 -0.84 15.61
C ILE A 151 8.52 -0.81 15.65
N LEU A 152 9.11 0.21 16.29
CA LEU A 152 10.57 0.36 16.36
C LEU A 152 11.24 -0.83 17.05
N GLY A 153 10.67 -1.30 18.17
CA GLY A 153 11.18 -2.46 18.87
C GLY A 153 11.13 -3.74 18.03
N GLY A 154 10.05 -3.95 17.27
CA GLY A 154 9.92 -5.06 16.33
C GLY A 154 10.97 -5.02 15.22
N CYS A 155 11.16 -3.87 14.59
CA CYS A 155 12.19 -3.68 13.56
C CYS A 155 13.59 -3.93 14.11
N LEU A 156 13.94 -3.34 15.26
CA LEU A 156 15.25 -3.51 15.89
C LEU A 156 15.56 -4.97 16.23
N ARG A 157 14.60 -5.68 16.82
CA ARG A 157 14.75 -7.11 17.12
C ARG A 157 14.96 -7.94 15.86
N SER A 158 14.21 -7.64 14.80
CA SER A 158 14.33 -8.37 13.53
C SER A 158 15.66 -8.11 12.84
N SER A 159 16.16 -6.87 12.86
CA SER A 159 17.48 -6.53 12.31
C SER A 159 18.61 -7.16 13.10
N ALA A 160 18.51 -7.20 14.44
CA ALA A 160 19.51 -7.87 15.28
C ALA A 160 19.57 -9.38 15.01
N ALA A 161 18.41 -10.05 14.90
CA ALA A 161 18.34 -11.48 14.59
C ALA A 161 18.89 -11.82 13.19
N ALA A 162 18.73 -10.91 12.21
CA ALA A 162 19.34 -11.09 10.88
C ALA A 162 20.87 -11.02 10.94
N GLY A 163 21.43 -10.08 11.71
CA GLY A 163 22.89 -9.96 11.88
C GLY A 163 23.54 -11.13 12.61
N GLU A 164 22.82 -11.79 13.54
CA GLU A 164 23.30 -13.02 14.20
C GLU A 164 23.31 -14.25 13.29
N ALA A 165 22.50 -14.27 12.22
CA ALA A 165 22.42 -15.38 11.27
C ALA A 165 23.47 -15.32 10.15
N GLU A 166 24.12 -14.17 9.95
CA GLU A 166 25.13 -13.93 8.92
C GLU A 166 26.59 -13.96 9.43
N GLY A 167 26.81 -14.07 10.75
CA GLY A 167 28.14 -14.13 11.40
C GLY A 167 28.56 -15.53 11.83
#